data_AF-A0A7X3TZW9-F1
#
_entry.id   AF-A0A7X3TZW9-F1
#
_cell.length_a   1.000
_cell.length_b   1.000
_cell.length_c   1.000
_cell.angle_alpha   90.00
_cell.angle_beta   90.00
_cell.angle_gamma   90.00
#
_symmetry.space_group_name_H-M   'P 1'
#
loop_
_entity.id
_entity.type
_entity.pdbx_description
1 polymer ?
#
loop_
_entity_poly.entity_id
_entity_poly.type
_entity_poly.pdbx_seq_one_letter_code
_entity_poly.pdbx_strand_id
1 'polypeptide(L)'
;MAAELDASNWSGEGDFTQQLVDWCTDQPAVAAVRVEDAPATRSDVEYNFVSNEIFLRFETRSRVERGRLWKVLPVSRTVEEKLTTLDAIESDLTSSEEFGPPDYADEGMIQYLRTEKIVPPYQTRGYKLIELVRIYEAGTPSRV
;
A
#
# COMPACT_ATOMS: atom_id res chain seq x y z
N MET A 1 -8.01 -5.79 -15.44
CA MET A 1 -8.13 -4.33 -15.59
C MET A 1 -7.15 -3.74 -14.60
N ALA A 2 -6.34 -2.77 -15.00
CA ALA A 2 -5.43 -2.11 -14.06
C ALA A 2 -6.24 -1.27 -13.07
N ALA A 3 -5.79 -1.17 -11.83
CA ALA A 3 -6.43 -0.33 -10.83
C ALA A 3 -6.42 1.15 -11.25
N GLU A 4 -7.39 1.93 -10.78
CA GLU A 4 -7.38 3.39 -10.94
C GLU A 4 -6.31 4.01 -10.04
N LEU A 5 -5.39 4.81 -10.61
CA LEU A 5 -4.30 5.46 -9.86
C LEU A 5 -4.59 6.94 -9.62
N ASP A 6 -4.59 7.37 -8.34
CA ASP A 6 -4.57 8.77 -7.93
C ASP A 6 -3.20 9.11 -7.31
N ALA A 7 -2.40 9.87 -8.05
CA ALA A 7 -1.08 10.36 -7.64
C ALA A 7 -1.04 11.89 -7.48
N SER A 8 -2.20 12.54 -7.35
CA SER A 8 -2.30 14.00 -7.36
C SER A 8 -1.57 14.71 -6.22
N ASN A 9 -1.37 14.02 -5.09
CA ASN A 9 -0.66 14.52 -3.90
C ASN A 9 0.71 13.85 -3.68
N TRP A 10 1.26 13.21 -4.71
CA TRP A 10 2.57 12.59 -4.64
C TRP A 10 3.58 13.38 -5.49
N SER A 11 4.72 13.70 -4.89
CA SER A 11 5.84 14.38 -5.55
C SER A 11 6.45 13.57 -6.70
N GLY A 12 6.22 12.25 -6.72
CA GLY A 12 6.94 11.31 -7.58
C GLY A 12 8.31 10.90 -7.03
N GLU A 13 8.62 11.27 -5.77
CA GLU A 13 9.86 10.85 -5.12
C GLU A 13 9.73 9.44 -4.52
N GLY A 14 10.80 8.65 -4.69
CA GLY A 14 10.98 7.34 -4.10
C GLY A 14 10.87 6.21 -5.11
N ASP A 15 12.01 5.62 -5.46
CA ASP A 15 12.07 4.53 -6.46
C ASP A 15 11.37 3.27 -5.94
N PHE A 16 11.46 3.02 -4.62
CA PHE A 16 10.79 1.89 -4.00
C PHE A 16 9.28 2.14 -3.87
N THR A 17 8.87 3.40 -3.68
CA THR A 17 7.45 3.77 -3.69
C THR A 17 6.81 3.51 -5.05
N GLN A 18 7.50 3.90 -6.14
CA GLN A 18 7.03 3.63 -7.51
C GLN A 18 6.85 2.12 -7.75
N GLN A 19 7.83 1.29 -7.37
CA GLN A 19 7.75 -0.17 -7.52
C GLN A 19 6.54 -0.76 -6.79
N LEU A 20 6.26 -0.30 -5.56
CA LEU A 20 5.09 -0.75 -4.82
C LEU A 20 3.77 -0.29 -5.47
N VAL A 21 3.71 0.95 -5.98
CA VAL A 21 2.53 1.45 -6.69
C VAL A 21 2.26 0.64 -7.96
N ASP A 22 3.30 0.36 -8.74
CA ASP A 22 3.19 -0.43 -9.96
C ASP A 22 2.69 -1.84 -9.65
N TRP A 23 3.31 -2.51 -8.67
CA TRP A 23 2.89 -3.84 -8.22
C TRP A 23 1.44 -3.86 -7.72
N CYS A 24 1.04 -2.87 -6.92
CA CYS A 24 -0.34 -2.77 -6.40
C CYS A 24 -1.34 -2.55 -7.54
N THR A 25 -0.98 -1.74 -8.53
CA THR A 25 -1.86 -1.40 -9.67
C THR A 25 -2.10 -2.60 -10.59
N ASP A 26 -1.13 -3.51 -10.64
CA ASP A 26 -1.21 -4.76 -11.39
C ASP A 26 -2.02 -5.87 -10.69
N GLN A 27 -2.38 -5.69 -9.41
CA GLN A 27 -3.16 -6.68 -8.67
C GLN A 27 -4.64 -6.67 -9.09
N PRO A 28 -5.19 -7.78 -9.63
CA PRO A 28 -6.59 -7.82 -10.08
C PRO A 28 -7.64 -7.62 -8.98
N ALA A 29 -7.25 -7.80 -7.71
CA ALA A 29 -8.12 -7.62 -6.56
C ALA A 29 -8.11 -6.18 -6.01
N VAL A 30 -7.25 -5.31 -6.56
CA VAL A 30 -7.17 -3.89 -6.20
C VAL A 30 -7.93 -3.08 -7.24
N ALA A 31 -8.95 -2.35 -6.78
CA ALA A 31 -9.80 -1.50 -7.62
C ALA A 31 -9.20 -0.10 -7.82
N ALA A 32 -8.51 0.45 -6.82
CA ALA A 32 -7.81 1.72 -6.92
C ALA A 32 -6.62 1.81 -5.97
N VAL A 33 -5.63 2.60 -6.37
CA VAL A 33 -4.43 2.94 -5.62
C VAL A 33 -4.35 4.46 -5.52
N ARG A 34 -4.22 4.99 -4.31
CA ARG A 34 -3.92 6.41 -4.09
C ARG A 34 -2.58 6.54 -3.39
N VAL A 35 -1.70 7.39 -3.89
CA VAL A 35 -0.38 7.64 -3.31
C VAL A 35 -0.23 9.12 -2.98
N GLU A 36 0.36 9.41 -1.83
CA GLU A 36 0.58 10.77 -1.36
C GLU A 36 1.87 10.91 -0.55
N ASP A 37 2.50 12.09 -0.62
CA ASP A 37 3.64 12.43 0.23
C ASP A 37 3.19 12.56 1.69
N ALA A 38 3.88 11.90 2.61
CA ALA A 38 3.62 12.06 4.01
C ALA A 38 4.25 13.37 4.54
N PRO A 39 3.66 14.01 5.57
CA PRO A 39 4.19 15.25 6.16
C PRO A 39 5.61 15.12 6.74
N ALA A 40 6.08 13.90 6.95
CA ALA A 40 7.36 13.60 7.57
C ALA A 40 8.56 13.71 6.60
N THR A 41 8.34 13.90 5.30
CA THR A 41 9.41 14.06 4.30
C THR A 41 10.34 15.21 4.67
N ARG A 42 11.65 14.94 4.73
CA ARG A 42 12.70 15.87 5.17
C ARG A 42 13.97 15.66 4.38
N SER A 43 14.53 16.74 3.85
CA SER A 43 15.85 16.75 3.23
C SER A 43 16.83 17.48 4.13
N ASP A 44 17.98 16.86 4.40
CA ASP A 44 19.10 17.42 5.15
C ASP A 44 20.40 17.22 4.34
N VAL A 45 21.49 17.86 4.75
CA VAL A 45 22.79 17.82 4.07
C VAL A 45 23.38 16.40 4.06
N GLU A 46 23.03 15.57 5.05
CA GLU A 46 23.58 14.22 5.22
C GLU A 46 22.62 13.10 4.82
N TYR A 47 21.30 13.37 4.78
CA TYR A 47 20.30 12.39 4.40
C TYR A 47 19.07 13.02 3.75
N ASN A 48 18.45 12.27 2.85
CA ASN A 48 17.12 12.53 2.35
C ASN A 48 16.17 11.48 2.93
N PHE A 49 15.14 11.93 3.61
CA PHE A 49 14.09 11.09 4.13
C PHE A 49 12.81 11.35 3.33
N VAL A 50 12.46 10.39 2.49
CA VAL A 50 11.22 10.37 1.71
C VAL A 50 10.23 9.50 2.47
N SER A 51 9.05 10.04 2.75
CA SER A 51 7.98 9.29 3.39
C SER A 51 6.74 9.37 2.54
N ASN A 52 6.21 8.23 2.13
CA ASN A 52 5.02 8.13 1.28
C ASN A 52 3.97 7.22 1.90
N GLU A 53 2.71 7.51 1.61
CA GLU A 53 1.57 6.69 2.02
C GLU A 53 0.79 6.22 0.79
N ILE A 54 0.50 4.91 0.75
CA ILE A 54 -0.26 4.24 -0.30
C ILE A 54 -1.58 3.75 0.31
N PHE A 55 -2.70 4.04 -0.36
CA PHE A 55 -4.04 3.63 0.05
C PHE A 55 -4.65 2.74 -1.01
N LEU A 56 -5.06 1.54 -0.60
CA LEU A 56 -5.64 0.54 -1.48
C LEU A 56 -7.14 0.44 -1.29
N ARG A 57 -7.89 0.56 -2.38
CA ARG A 57 -9.31 0.16 -2.43
C ARG A 57 -9.41 -1.19 -3.09
N PHE A 58 -9.97 -2.18 -2.39
CA PHE A 58 -10.16 -3.52 -2.94
C PHE A 58 -11.44 -3.65 -3.76
N GLU A 59 -11.40 -4.51 -4.77
CA GLU A 59 -12.57 -4.93 -5.53
C GLU A 59 -13.59 -5.64 -4.63
N THR A 60 -14.88 -5.47 -4.92
CA THR A 60 -15.96 -6.18 -4.22
C THR A 60 -16.74 -7.08 -5.15
N ARG A 61 -17.24 -8.18 -4.60
CA ARG A 61 -18.14 -9.09 -5.29
C ARG A 61 -19.41 -9.26 -4.49
N SER A 62 -20.54 -9.17 -5.19
CA SER A 62 -21.83 -9.54 -4.63
C SER A 62 -21.95 -11.06 -4.47
N ARG A 63 -22.27 -11.48 -3.26
CA ARG A 63 -22.56 -12.87 -2.89
C ARG A 63 -23.97 -12.94 -2.30
N VAL A 64 -24.81 -13.80 -2.88
CA VAL A 64 -26.14 -14.06 -2.32
C VAL A 64 -25.99 -15.10 -1.21
N GLU A 65 -26.15 -14.65 0.03
CA GLU A 65 -26.27 -15.53 1.18
C GLU A 65 -27.73 -15.93 1.36
N ARG A 66 -27.96 -17.24 1.46
CA ARG A 66 -29.27 -17.79 1.80
C ARG A 66 -29.26 -18.14 3.29
N GLY A 67 -29.96 -17.33 4.07
CA GLY A 67 -30.21 -17.55 5.48
C GLY A 67 -31.60 -18.12 5.73
N ARG A 68 -31.89 -18.38 7.01
CA ARG A 68 -33.24 -18.65 7.47
C ARG A 68 -33.63 -17.69 8.58
N LEU A 69 -34.67 -16.89 8.34
CA LEU A 69 -35.32 -16.12 9.39
C LEU A 69 -36.09 -17.10 10.29
N TRP A 70 -35.88 -17.01 11.61
CA TRP A 70 -36.45 -17.94 12.60
C TRP A 70 -36.14 -19.43 12.35
N LYS A 71 -35.06 -19.77 11.63
CA LYS A 71 -34.73 -21.15 11.15
C LYS A 71 -35.77 -21.79 10.21
N VAL A 72 -36.82 -21.06 9.80
CA VAL A 72 -37.93 -21.58 8.99
C VAL A 72 -38.16 -20.83 7.68
N LEU A 73 -38.10 -19.50 7.66
CA LEU A 73 -38.32 -18.73 6.43
C LEU A 73 -37.01 -18.56 5.65
N PRO A 74 -36.87 -19.10 4.42
CA PRO A 74 -35.71 -18.83 3.59
C PRO A 74 -35.66 -17.35 3.24
N VAL A 75 -34.55 -16.70 3.56
CA VAL A 75 -34.29 -15.29 3.20
C VAL A 75 -32.98 -15.25 2.44
N SER A 76 -32.98 -14.60 1.29
CA SER A 76 -31.75 -14.26 0.57
C SER A 76 -31.34 -12.83 0.92
N ARG A 77 -30.07 -12.64 1.27
CA ARG A 77 -29.44 -11.33 1.40
C ARG A 77 -28.26 -11.27 0.43
N THR A 78 -28.16 -10.19 -0.33
CA THR A 78 -26.93 -9.90 -1.08
C THR A 78 -25.94 -9.22 -0.13
N VAL A 79 -24.72 -9.75 -0.06
CA VAL A 79 -23.61 -9.21 0.72
C VAL A 79 -22.49 -8.84 -0.25
N GLU A 80 -21.94 -7.64 -0.10
CA GLU A 80 -20.72 -7.23 -0.78
C GLU A 80 -19.52 -7.76 0.02
N GLU A 81 -18.71 -8.61 -0.60
CA GLU A 81 -17.50 -9.19 0.00
C GLU A 81 -16.28 -8.67 -0.78
N LYS A 82 -15.26 -8.20 -0.07
CA LYS A 82 -13.99 -7.79 -0.71
C LYS A 82 -13.30 -9.01 -1.30
N LEU A 83 -12.68 -8.84 -2.46
CA LEU A 83 -11.93 -9.91 -3.10
C LEU A 83 -10.58 -10.20 -2.42
N THR A 84 -10.05 -9.26 -1.64
CA THR A 84 -8.81 -9.41 -0.89
C THR A 84 -8.82 -8.58 0.40
N THR A 85 -7.78 -8.74 1.21
CA THR A 85 -7.53 -8.01 2.45
C THR A 85 -6.11 -7.48 2.49
N LEU A 86 -5.82 -6.57 3.42
CA LEU A 86 -4.46 -6.07 3.61
C LEU A 86 -3.49 -7.19 4.03
N ASP A 87 -3.90 -8.11 4.91
CA ASP A 87 -3.11 -9.29 5.31
C ASP A 87 -2.76 -10.21 4.12
N ALA A 88 -3.67 -10.35 3.15
CA ALA A 88 -3.41 -11.11 1.94
C ALA A 88 -2.37 -10.41 1.06
N ILE A 89 -2.47 -9.08 0.91
CA ILE A 89 -1.46 -8.26 0.23
C ILE A 89 -0.10 -8.38 0.93
N GLU A 90 -0.06 -8.33 2.27
CA GLU A 90 1.17 -8.54 3.05
C GLU A 90 1.81 -9.90 2.74
N SER A 91 1.00 -10.95 2.69
CA SER A 91 1.46 -12.32 2.38
C SER A 91 2.03 -12.42 0.96
N ASP A 92 1.39 -11.77 -0.01
CA ASP A 92 1.83 -11.75 -1.41
C ASP A 92 3.14 -10.95 -1.57
N LEU A 93 3.24 -9.79 -0.92
CA LEU A 93 4.46 -8.98 -0.88
C LEU A 93 5.63 -9.71 -0.21
N THR A 94 5.36 -10.39 0.92
CA THR A 94 6.35 -11.20 1.64
C THR A 94 6.91 -12.33 0.78
N SER A 95 6.06 -12.92 -0.06
CA SER A 95 6.42 -14.01 -0.97
C SER A 95 7.13 -13.52 -2.23
N SER A 96 7.11 -12.22 -2.51
CA SER A 96 7.82 -11.62 -3.65
C SER A 96 9.32 -11.55 -3.37
N GLU A 97 10.13 -12.02 -4.31
CA GLU A 97 11.59 -11.86 -4.26
C GLU A 97 12.03 -10.39 -4.35
N GLU A 98 11.19 -9.53 -4.94
CA GLU A 98 11.47 -8.11 -5.15
C GLU A 98 11.27 -7.29 -3.86
N PHE A 99 10.18 -7.55 -3.13
CA PHE A 99 9.84 -6.77 -1.93
C PHE A 99 10.28 -7.46 -0.64
N GLY A 100 10.03 -8.76 -0.51
CA GLY A 100 10.22 -9.50 0.72
C GLY A 100 9.32 -9.00 1.87
N PRO A 101 9.56 -9.49 3.10
CA PRO A 101 8.73 -9.16 4.24
C PRO A 101 8.81 -7.66 4.59
N PRO A 102 7.69 -7.06 5.03
CA PRO A 102 7.70 -5.69 5.53
C PRO A 102 8.46 -5.57 6.86
N ASP A 103 8.94 -4.36 7.15
CA ASP A 103 9.60 -4.05 8.43
C ASP A 103 8.60 -4.01 9.59
N TYR A 104 7.33 -3.71 9.30
CA TYR A 104 6.22 -3.78 10.24
C TYR A 104 4.91 -4.06 9.49
N ALA A 105 4.03 -4.88 10.08
CA ALA A 105 2.68 -5.08 9.58
C ALA A 105 1.69 -5.32 10.75
N ASP A 106 0.50 -4.75 10.63
CA ASP A 106 -0.67 -5.06 11.45
C ASP A 106 -1.95 -5.05 10.58
N GLU A 107 -3.11 -5.36 11.18
CA GLU A 107 -4.41 -5.44 10.48
C GLU A 107 -4.78 -4.17 9.67
N GLY A 108 -4.19 -3.02 9.97
CA GLY A 108 -4.51 -1.74 9.32
C GLY A 108 -3.37 -1.12 8.53
N MET A 109 -2.14 -1.63 8.61
CA MET A 109 -0.97 -0.97 8.02
C MET A 109 0.18 -1.95 7.75
N ILE A 110 0.77 -1.83 6.56
CA ILE A 110 2.06 -2.44 6.19
C ILE A 110 3.08 -1.31 6.07
N GLN A 111 4.31 -1.52 6.54
CA GLN A 111 5.38 -0.53 6.48
C GLN A 111 6.70 -1.13 6.01
N TYR A 112 7.34 -0.42 5.09
CA TYR A 112 8.69 -0.67 4.64
C TYR A 112 9.59 0.52 4.95
N LEU A 113 10.82 0.25 5.35
CA LEU A 113 11.88 1.21 5.57
C LEU A 113 13.13 0.77 4.79
N ARG A 114 13.35 1.38 3.63
CA ARG A 114 14.56 1.16 2.83
C ARG A 114 15.60 2.22 3.12
N THR A 115 16.86 1.81 3.16
CA THR A 115 17.99 2.73 3.31
C THR A 115 19.03 2.42 2.27
N GLU A 116 19.38 3.42 1.47
CA GLU A 116 20.43 3.35 0.47
C GLU A 116 21.47 4.46 0.70
N LYS A 117 22.72 4.21 0.31
CA LYS A 117 23.75 5.24 0.28
C LYS A 117 24.01 5.65 -1.17
N ILE A 118 23.62 6.87 -1.52
CA ILE A 118 23.82 7.41 -2.86
C ILE A 118 25.10 8.22 -2.90
N VAL A 119 25.99 7.90 -3.85
CA VAL A 119 27.23 8.64 -4.10
C VAL A 119 27.17 9.22 -5.51
N PRO A 120 26.88 10.53 -5.66
CA PRO A 120 26.86 11.17 -6.97
C PRO A 120 28.24 11.10 -7.66
N PRO A 121 28.29 10.99 -9.00
CA PRO A 121 29.54 10.75 -9.76
C PRO A 121 30.62 11.84 -9.60
N TYR A 122 30.26 13.02 -9.07
CA TYR A 122 31.18 14.15 -8.87
C TYR A 122 31.32 14.58 -7.41
N GLN A 123 30.79 13.81 -6.45
CA GLN A 123 30.79 14.16 -5.03
C GLN A 123 31.51 13.08 -4.23
N THR A 124 32.50 13.49 -3.42
CA THR A 124 33.29 12.54 -2.59
C THR A 124 32.53 12.07 -1.35
N ARG A 125 31.51 12.83 -0.92
CA ARG A 125 30.61 12.47 0.18
C ARG A 125 29.23 12.16 -0.38
N GLY A 126 28.84 10.89 -0.35
CA GLY A 126 27.46 10.49 -0.61
C GLY A 126 26.52 10.89 0.53
N TYR A 127 25.22 10.84 0.28
CA TYR A 127 24.17 11.02 1.27
C TYR A 127 23.41 9.71 1.50
N LYS A 128 22.71 9.60 2.62
CA LYS A 128 21.81 8.47 2.88
C LYS A 128 20.41 8.80 2.35
N LEU A 129 19.87 7.97 1.48
CA LEU A 129 18.45 8.00 1.14
C LEU A 129 17.73 7.02 2.06
N ILE A 130 16.67 7.49 2.70
CA ILE A 130 15.80 6.67 3.54
C ILE A 130 14.40 6.82 2.95
N GLU A 131 13.83 5.71 2.50
CA GLU A 131 12.45 5.66 2.00
C GLU A 131 11.58 4.90 2.99
N LEU A 132 10.61 5.61 3.56
CA LEU A 132 9.56 5.05 4.40
C LEU A 132 8.27 4.99 3.60
N VAL A 133 7.74 3.80 3.37
CA VAL A 133 6.46 3.61 2.68
C VAL A 133 5.50 2.92 3.62
N ARG A 134 4.31 3.49 3.79
CA ARG A 134 3.20 2.86 4.52
C ARG A 134 2.05 2.57 3.58
N ILE A 135 1.50 1.37 3.67
CA ILE A 135 0.36 0.92 2.87
C ILE A 135 -0.82 0.71 3.81
N TYR A 136 -1.96 1.29 3.47
CA TYR A 136 -3.21 1.21 4.21
C TYR A 136 -4.34 0.71 3.31
N GLU A 137 -5.38 0.14 3.92
CA GLU A 137 -6.67 0.06 3.25
C GLU A 137 -7.33 1.45 3.24
N ALA A 138 -7.86 1.87 2.08
CA ALA A 138 -8.58 3.14 1.92
C ALA A 138 -9.74 3.26 2.92
N GLY A 139 -9.79 4.39 3.64
CA GLY A 139 -10.77 4.63 4.71
C GLY A 139 -10.25 4.27 6.11
N THR A 140 -9.06 3.68 6.23
CA THR A 140 -8.36 3.55 7.52
C THR A 140 -7.90 4.94 7.98
N PRO A 141 -8.22 5.36 9.22
CA PRO A 141 -7.74 6.64 9.75
C PRO A 141 -6.21 6.61 9.91
N SER A 142 -5.53 7.64 9.40
CA SER A 142 -4.09 7.82 9.57
C SER A 142 -3.73 7.81 11.06
N ARG A 143 -2.77 6.97 11.44
CA ARG A 143 -2.23 6.89 12.81
C ARG A 143 -0.99 7.78 12.87
N VAL A 144 -1.19 9.05 13.22
CA VAL A 144 -0.13 10.04 13.47
C VAL A 144 0.49 9.83 14.86
#